data_AF-A0A7W9PMS0-F1
#
_entry.id   AF-A0A7W9PMS0-F1
#
_cell.length_a   1.000
_cell.length_b   1.000
_cell.length_c   1.000
_cell.angle_alpha   90.00
_cell.angle_beta   90.00
_cell.angle_gamma   90.00
#
_symmetry.space_group_name_H-M   'P 1'
#
loop_
_entity.id
_entity.type
_entity.pdbx_description
1 polymer ?
#
loop_
_entity_poly.entity_id
_entity_poly.type
_entity_poly.pdbx_seq_one_letter_code
_entity_poly.pdbx_strand_id
1 'polypeptide(L)'
;MILIVAGVVIWKVVSRPDCGPGLESVGDPAVCVGLNLESTTLRDGDPLTDLEQQVAKLNAAVTGPEFVTIVLLDDLTPNPENDSLAFKNVRHEVQGALTAAWRANHQSVAGGPTPPVKLLLASFGSNGQYESTAVRAIVDARDDQHIVAVTGFGQSLVTTRKAASDLSREHIASIAASTSGDDMNLEPGTNEYIDRFFRITPTNTDAAKAAVDYLSKRNYPDAMLVKDANEDDLYASTLGPAFATAFKDRYGGEPDTKIYKSPDVPLNDISRATYMTKRFAEMRDVICWKKPPVIYFAGRGTDLGFFLTVLAEGGACGLDTVDVMSSDDANNLLGQKLPDFTSLHVNVFYTAVATGGEWNAATPGQADNAHNYDAFLAEFTGQHFGVPADLADGYVMMAYDAVLTAATAARTNPAPVDNPKTVADAISEFDCQTPVPGVTGQIAFTQASHGNPIAKAMPIVQIMPDGTPHVEALTWTTGQPFGPGSCG
;
A
#
# COMPACT_ATOMS: atom_id res chain seq x y z
N MET A 1 34.75 52.64 -23.42
CA MET A 1 33.71 51.61 -23.66
C MET A 1 34.03 50.44 -22.73
N ILE A 2 33.40 50.38 -21.57
CA ILE A 2 33.59 49.32 -20.58
C ILE A 2 32.22 48.65 -20.42
N LEU A 3 32.13 47.40 -20.87
CA LEU A 3 31.00 46.51 -20.67
C LEU A 3 31.12 45.91 -19.27
N ILE A 4 30.14 46.20 -18.40
CA ILE A 4 29.94 45.47 -17.15
C ILE A 4 28.85 44.44 -17.44
N VAL A 5 29.24 43.16 -17.47
CA VAL A 5 28.32 42.02 -17.50
C VAL A 5 27.99 41.69 -16.05
N ALA A 6 26.77 42.02 -15.62
CA ALA A 6 26.24 41.57 -14.33
C ALA A 6 25.66 40.17 -14.51
N GLY A 7 26.35 39.16 -14.02
CA GLY A 7 25.82 37.80 -13.88
C GLY A 7 24.83 37.76 -12.72
N VAL A 8 23.58 37.40 -13.01
CA VAL A 8 22.58 37.11 -11.99
C VAL A 8 22.70 35.63 -11.64
N VAL A 9 23.31 35.34 -10.50
CA VAL A 9 23.24 34.02 -9.86
C VAL A 9 21.98 34.02 -9.01
N ILE A 10 20.92 33.37 -9.48
CA ILE A 10 19.72 33.12 -8.68
C ILE A 10 20.06 31.98 -7.72
N TRP A 11 20.41 32.34 -6.49
CA TRP A 11 20.45 31.38 -5.38
C TRP A 11 18.99 31.08 -5.02
N LYS A 12 18.44 29.94 -5.46
CA LYS A 12 17.20 29.40 -4.88
C LYS A 12 17.52 29.10 -3.41
N VAL A 13 17.14 30.00 -2.51
CA VAL A 13 17.05 29.69 -1.08
C VAL A 13 15.90 28.71 -0.95
N VAL A 14 16.19 27.41 -0.99
CA VAL A 14 15.23 26.37 -0.63
C VAL A 14 15.01 26.52 0.88
N SER A 15 13.89 27.13 1.26
CA SER A 15 13.47 27.19 2.66
C SER A 15 13.20 25.76 3.12
N ARG A 16 14.00 25.26 4.06
CA ARG A 16 13.73 23.98 4.73
C ARG A 16 12.38 24.09 5.46
N PRO A 17 11.51 23.06 5.39
CA PRO A 17 10.27 23.06 6.16
C PRO A 17 10.58 23.08 7.65
N ASP A 18 9.80 23.84 8.41
CA ASP A 18 9.77 23.74 9.86
C ASP A 18 9.06 22.43 10.22
N CYS A 19 9.84 21.42 10.60
CA CYS A 19 9.35 20.11 10.99
C CYS A 19 8.93 20.09 12.47
N GLY A 20 7.89 19.32 12.78
CA GLY A 20 7.42 19.14 14.15
C GLY A 20 8.46 18.49 15.08
N PRO A 21 8.33 18.62 16.40
CA PRO A 21 9.17 17.95 17.39
C PRO A 21 9.33 16.44 17.14
N GLY A 22 10.57 15.96 17.21
CA GLY A 22 10.93 14.55 16.93
C GLY A 22 11.18 14.25 15.45
N LEU A 23 11.01 15.24 14.56
CA LEU A 23 11.30 15.13 13.13
C LEU A 23 12.50 15.99 12.71
N GLU A 24 13.23 15.49 11.72
CA GLU A 24 14.36 16.13 11.09
C GLU A 24 14.01 16.58 9.67
N SER A 25 14.43 17.80 9.31
CA SER A 25 14.32 18.32 7.94
C SER A 25 15.50 17.86 7.09
N VAL A 26 15.25 16.99 6.12
CA VAL A 26 16.29 16.30 5.32
C VAL A 26 15.99 16.36 3.81
N GLY A 27 17.04 16.38 2.99
CA GLY A 27 16.93 16.31 1.52
C GLY A 27 16.81 17.65 0.78
N ASP A 28 16.65 17.55 -0.54
CA ASP A 28 16.38 18.66 -1.47
C ASP A 28 15.46 18.18 -2.62
N PRO A 29 14.17 18.57 -2.65
CA PRO A 29 13.50 19.42 -1.67
C PRO A 29 13.42 18.74 -0.30
N ALA A 30 13.50 19.54 0.76
CA ALA A 30 13.54 19.01 2.12
C ALA A 30 12.17 18.45 2.56
N VAL A 31 12.19 17.31 3.23
CA VAL A 31 11.04 16.58 3.81
C VAL A 31 11.25 16.36 5.31
N CYS A 32 10.17 16.10 6.04
CA CYS A 32 10.22 15.84 7.48
C CYS A 32 10.23 14.34 7.76
N VAL A 33 11.25 13.88 8.50
CA VAL A 33 11.56 12.46 8.73
C VAL A 33 11.80 12.19 10.20
N GLY A 34 11.33 11.06 10.72
CA GLY A 34 11.51 10.69 12.12
C GLY A 34 10.23 10.15 12.74
N LEU A 35 10.12 10.29 14.07
CA LEU A 35 8.96 9.87 14.85
C LEU A 35 8.33 11.09 15.55
N ASN A 36 7.04 11.32 15.30
CA ASN A 36 6.29 12.41 15.91
C ASN A 36 5.82 12.04 17.32
N LEU A 37 6.73 12.10 18.29
CA LEU A 37 6.49 11.72 19.70
C LEU A 37 5.42 12.59 20.37
N GLU A 38 5.30 13.86 19.98
CA GLU A 38 4.38 14.81 20.61
C GLU A 38 2.97 14.81 19.98
N SER A 39 2.74 14.01 18.93
CA SER A 39 1.48 14.02 18.16
C SER A 39 1.11 15.43 17.68
N THR A 40 2.10 16.19 17.24
CA THR A 40 1.92 17.56 16.71
C THR A 40 1.84 17.53 15.19
N THR A 41 1.78 18.70 14.55
CA THR A 41 1.84 18.76 13.08
C THR A 41 3.20 18.32 12.57
N LEU A 42 3.25 17.47 11.53
CA LEU A 42 4.50 16.98 10.95
C LEU A 42 5.33 18.12 10.34
N ARG A 43 4.65 19.09 9.73
CA ARG A 43 5.21 20.34 9.20
C ARG A 43 4.17 21.44 9.22
N ASP A 44 4.63 22.68 9.11
CA ASP A 44 3.73 23.83 8.97
C ASP A 44 2.84 23.71 7.72
N GLY A 45 1.54 23.88 7.92
CA GLY A 45 0.54 23.79 6.85
C GLY A 45 0.34 22.37 6.30
N ASP A 46 0.64 21.33 7.08
CA ASP A 46 0.51 19.95 6.61
C ASP A 46 -0.95 19.64 6.16
N PRO A 47 -1.14 19.07 4.96
CA PRO A 47 -2.46 18.64 4.49
C PRO A 47 -3.12 17.52 5.33
N LEU A 48 -2.42 16.92 6.29
CA LEU A 48 -2.94 15.96 7.28
C LEU A 48 -3.33 16.61 8.61
N THR A 49 -3.26 17.94 8.76
CA THR A 49 -3.49 18.66 10.04
C THR A 49 -4.76 18.20 10.77
N ASP A 50 -5.85 17.94 10.06
CA ASP A 50 -7.10 17.49 10.66
C ASP A 50 -7.02 16.08 11.25
N LEU A 51 -6.26 15.16 10.64
CA LEU A 51 -6.01 13.82 11.15
C LEU A 51 -4.96 13.82 12.26
N GLU A 52 -3.91 14.64 12.13
CA GLU A 52 -2.89 14.84 13.18
C GLU A 52 -3.54 15.30 14.50
N GLN A 53 -4.49 16.25 14.43
CA GLN A 53 -5.25 16.69 15.60
C GLN A 53 -6.10 15.57 16.21
N GLN A 54 -6.64 14.66 15.40
CA GLN A 54 -7.42 13.53 15.90
C GLN A 54 -6.53 12.45 16.52
N VAL A 55 -5.34 12.21 15.97
CA VAL A 55 -4.30 11.37 16.60
C VAL A 55 -3.88 11.97 17.95
N ALA A 56 -3.63 13.28 18.02
CA ALA A 56 -3.31 13.98 19.26
C ALA A 56 -4.42 13.82 20.31
N LYS A 57 -5.68 13.97 19.90
CA LYS A 57 -6.86 13.78 20.77
C LYS A 57 -6.97 12.33 21.26
N LEU A 58 -6.72 11.34 20.40
CA LEU A 58 -6.72 9.93 20.76
C LEU A 58 -5.64 9.65 21.81
N ASN A 59 -4.41 10.12 21.59
CA ASN A 59 -3.29 9.88 22.50
C ASN A 59 -3.45 10.61 23.84
N ALA A 60 -3.99 11.83 23.83
CA ALA A 60 -4.26 12.61 25.05
C ALA A 60 -5.35 11.99 25.94
N ALA A 61 -6.24 11.15 25.38
CA ALA A 61 -7.24 10.41 26.15
C ALA A 61 -6.63 9.22 26.92
N VAL A 62 -5.42 8.79 26.57
CA VAL A 62 -4.70 7.70 27.25
C VAL A 62 -3.90 8.28 28.42
N THR A 63 -4.40 8.07 29.64
CA THR A 63 -3.80 8.59 30.88
C THR A 63 -3.09 7.49 31.67
N GLY A 64 -1.96 7.82 32.28
CA GLY A 64 -1.19 6.90 33.13
C GLY A 64 -0.12 6.11 32.35
N PRO A 65 0.65 5.25 33.06
CA PRO A 65 1.76 4.52 32.47
C PRO A 65 1.33 3.23 31.75
N GLU A 66 0.14 2.71 32.04
CA GLU A 66 -0.36 1.46 31.47
C GLU A 66 -0.93 1.67 30.07
N PHE A 67 -0.06 1.76 29.07
CA PHE A 67 -0.43 1.87 27.65
C PHE A 67 0.56 1.14 26.76
N VAL A 68 0.12 0.82 25.55
CA VAL A 68 0.98 0.34 24.45
C VAL A 68 0.93 1.34 23.30
N THR A 69 1.98 1.37 22.48
CA THR A 69 2.04 2.25 21.31
C THR A 69 2.23 1.45 20.04
N ILE A 70 1.42 1.78 19.04
CA ILE A 70 1.58 1.31 17.66
C ILE A 70 2.06 2.49 16.83
N VAL A 71 3.08 2.29 16.00
CA VAL A 71 3.58 3.32 15.08
C VAL A 71 3.03 3.05 13.68
N LEU A 72 2.54 4.08 13.00
CA LEU A 72 2.32 4.07 11.56
C LEU A 72 3.54 4.72 10.89
N LEU A 73 4.30 3.94 10.12
CA LEU A 73 5.51 4.39 9.41
C LEU A 73 5.27 4.38 7.90
N ASP A 74 5.24 5.56 7.29
CA ASP A 74 5.08 5.72 5.84
C ASP A 74 5.93 6.87 5.29
N ASP A 75 5.79 7.17 4.00
CA ASP A 75 6.17 8.48 3.45
C ASP A 75 5.00 9.43 3.68
N LEU A 76 5.00 10.11 4.83
CA LEU A 76 3.91 11.01 5.21
C LEU A 76 3.94 12.35 4.47
N THR A 77 5.02 12.64 3.74
CA THR A 77 5.19 13.89 3.00
C THR A 77 5.63 13.61 1.56
N PRO A 78 4.84 12.84 0.77
CA PRO A 78 5.24 12.44 -0.57
C PRO A 78 5.37 13.66 -1.47
N ASN A 79 6.39 13.66 -2.31
CA ASN A 79 6.63 14.62 -3.37
C ASN A 79 6.06 14.07 -4.69
N PRO A 80 4.94 14.60 -5.21
CA PRO A 80 4.29 14.09 -6.41
C PRO A 80 5.12 14.26 -7.71
N GLU A 81 6.20 15.04 -7.70
CA GLU A 81 7.10 15.15 -8.85
C GLU A 81 8.04 13.95 -8.99
N ASN A 82 8.36 13.29 -7.86
CA ASN A 82 9.32 12.20 -7.78
C ASN A 82 8.65 10.87 -7.41
N ASP A 83 7.80 10.91 -6.39
CA ASP A 83 7.15 9.74 -5.82
C ASP A 83 5.99 9.26 -6.70
N SER A 84 5.80 7.94 -6.70
CA SER A 84 4.63 7.33 -7.31
C SER A 84 3.45 7.20 -6.34
N LEU A 85 3.71 7.37 -5.03
CA LEU A 85 2.70 7.37 -3.97
C LEU A 85 1.83 8.62 -4.04
N ALA A 86 0.52 8.43 -4.20
CA ALA A 86 -0.42 9.53 -4.14
C ALA A 86 -0.68 9.95 -2.68
N PHE A 87 -0.68 11.26 -2.42
CA PHE A 87 -0.97 11.80 -1.08
C PHE A 87 -2.33 11.34 -0.52
N LYS A 88 -3.33 11.10 -1.39
CA LYS A 88 -4.63 10.54 -0.96
C LYS A 88 -4.47 9.20 -0.23
N ASN A 89 -3.55 8.34 -0.68
CA ASN A 89 -3.31 7.03 -0.10
C ASN A 89 -2.72 7.19 1.31
N VAL A 90 -1.75 8.10 1.49
CA VAL A 90 -1.18 8.46 2.81
C VAL A 90 -2.27 8.91 3.78
N ARG A 91 -3.17 9.80 3.32
CA ARG A 91 -4.31 10.25 4.13
C ARG A 91 -5.20 9.07 4.55
N HIS A 92 -5.48 8.15 3.63
CA HIS A 92 -6.29 6.97 3.88
C HIS A 92 -5.62 6.00 4.87
N GLU A 93 -4.30 5.83 4.81
CA GLU A 93 -3.57 5.00 5.79
C GLU A 93 -3.70 5.58 7.22
N VAL A 94 -3.50 6.89 7.38
CA VAL A 94 -3.69 7.56 8.68
C VAL A 94 -5.12 7.43 9.18
N GLN A 95 -6.12 7.58 8.29
CA GLN A 95 -7.54 7.37 8.61
C GLN A 95 -7.82 5.96 9.12
N GLY A 96 -7.28 4.93 8.45
CA GLY A 96 -7.45 3.54 8.83
C GLY A 96 -6.83 3.23 10.19
N ALA A 97 -5.57 3.63 10.36
CA ALA A 97 -4.82 3.45 11.60
C ALA A 97 -5.51 4.13 12.80
N LEU A 98 -5.95 5.37 12.62
CA LEU A 98 -6.69 6.14 13.63
C LEU A 98 -8.01 5.45 14.02
N THR A 99 -8.75 4.95 13.03
CA THR A 99 -10.01 4.24 13.25
C THR A 99 -9.80 2.96 14.05
N ALA A 100 -8.74 2.18 13.73
CA ALA A 100 -8.40 0.96 14.45
C ALA A 100 -8.00 1.24 15.90
N ALA A 101 -7.09 2.19 16.13
CA ALA A 101 -6.68 2.58 17.48
C ALA A 101 -7.88 3.08 18.31
N TRP A 102 -8.77 3.88 17.69
CA TRP A 102 -9.96 4.35 18.37
C TRP A 102 -10.89 3.20 18.74
N ARG A 103 -11.22 2.31 17.80
CA ARG A 103 -12.09 1.17 18.06
C ARG A 103 -11.48 0.21 19.09
N ALA A 104 -10.18 -0.01 19.03
CA ALA A 104 -9.46 -0.79 20.03
C ALA A 104 -9.65 -0.21 21.44
N ASN A 105 -9.65 1.11 21.61
CA ASN A 105 -9.81 1.74 22.93
C ASN A 105 -11.26 1.82 23.43
N HIS A 106 -12.26 1.71 22.55
CA HIS A 106 -13.67 1.94 22.88
C HIS A 106 -14.57 0.70 22.72
N GLN A 107 -14.06 -0.36 22.09
CA GLN A 107 -14.81 -1.57 21.75
C GLN A 107 -14.00 -2.84 22.04
N SER A 108 -14.66 -4.00 22.01
CA SER A 108 -14.02 -5.31 22.24
C SER A 108 -13.39 -5.93 20.98
N VAL A 109 -13.21 -5.15 19.90
CA VAL A 109 -12.75 -5.64 18.59
C VAL A 109 -11.37 -6.28 18.61
N ALA A 110 -10.53 -5.92 19.59
CA ALA A 110 -9.20 -6.47 19.82
C ALA A 110 -9.10 -7.14 21.20
N GLY A 111 -10.15 -7.82 21.67
CA GLY A 111 -10.13 -8.56 22.95
C GLY A 111 -10.46 -7.73 24.21
N GLY A 112 -11.05 -6.54 24.05
CA GLY A 112 -11.37 -5.61 25.15
C GLY A 112 -10.50 -4.35 25.12
N PRO A 113 -10.81 -3.30 25.91
CA PRO A 113 -10.20 -1.97 25.75
C PRO A 113 -8.83 -1.78 26.44
N THR A 114 -8.29 -2.78 27.14
CA THR A 114 -7.08 -2.65 27.98
C THR A 114 -5.98 -3.64 27.58
N PRO A 115 -4.70 -3.22 27.53
CA PRO A 115 -4.24 -1.84 27.72
C PRO A 115 -4.73 -0.90 26.60
N PRO A 116 -4.89 0.40 26.89
CA PRO A 116 -5.18 1.40 25.87
C PRO A 116 -4.00 1.54 24.89
N VAL A 117 -4.35 1.82 23.64
CA VAL A 117 -3.44 1.97 22.51
C VAL A 117 -3.22 3.45 22.22
N LYS A 118 -1.96 3.86 22.12
CA LYS A 118 -1.56 5.11 21.46
C LYS A 118 -1.16 4.81 20.01
N LEU A 119 -1.35 5.80 19.14
CA LEU A 119 -0.94 5.77 17.75
C LEU A 119 0.08 6.89 17.50
N LEU A 120 1.29 6.57 17.09
CA LEU A 120 2.29 7.58 16.67
C LEU A 120 2.50 7.52 15.16
N LEU A 121 2.75 8.69 14.56
CA LEU A 121 3.06 8.82 13.14
C LEU A 121 4.57 8.96 12.96
N ALA A 122 5.13 8.19 12.04
CA ALA A 122 6.53 8.24 11.65
C ALA A 122 6.66 8.39 10.13
N SER A 123 7.64 9.18 9.71
CA SER A 123 7.92 9.43 8.30
C SER A 123 9.34 8.98 7.94
N PHE A 124 9.50 8.16 6.92
CA PHE A 124 10.82 7.86 6.32
C PHE A 124 11.14 8.72 5.07
N GLY A 125 10.25 9.66 4.74
CA GLY A 125 10.35 10.58 3.62
C GLY A 125 10.20 9.93 2.25
N SER A 126 10.29 10.76 1.20
CA SER A 126 10.14 10.37 -0.21
C SER A 126 10.93 9.11 -0.57
N ASN A 127 10.24 8.13 -1.17
CA ASN A 127 10.72 6.78 -1.49
C ASN A 127 11.37 6.01 -0.33
N GLY A 128 11.07 6.36 0.93
CA GLY A 128 11.70 5.79 2.11
C GLY A 128 13.20 6.01 2.19
N GLN A 129 13.75 6.98 1.46
CA GLN A 129 15.20 7.17 1.32
C GLN A 129 15.90 7.49 2.66
N TYR A 130 15.15 7.89 3.68
CA TYR A 130 15.65 8.19 5.02
C TYR A 130 15.19 7.17 6.06
N GLU A 131 14.88 5.93 5.65
CA GLU A 131 14.39 4.87 6.54
C GLU A 131 15.25 4.70 7.80
N SER A 132 16.59 4.75 7.69
CA SER A 132 17.48 4.55 8.84
C SER A 132 17.28 5.62 9.92
N THR A 133 16.87 6.84 9.52
CA THR A 133 16.57 7.93 10.46
C THR A 133 15.27 7.66 11.21
N ALA A 134 14.22 7.26 10.49
CA ALA A 134 12.92 6.93 11.08
C ALA A 134 13.01 5.69 11.99
N VAL A 135 13.66 4.62 11.52
CA VAL A 135 13.85 3.38 12.29
C VAL A 135 14.62 3.66 13.58
N ARG A 136 15.72 4.42 13.52
CA ARG A 136 16.48 4.81 14.72
C ARG A 136 15.61 5.59 15.71
N ALA A 137 14.82 6.58 15.25
CA ALA A 137 13.93 7.33 16.12
C ALA A 137 12.87 6.42 16.81
N ILE A 138 12.36 5.42 16.10
CA ILE A 138 11.43 4.41 16.65
C ILE A 138 12.13 3.53 17.68
N VAL A 139 13.33 3.02 17.37
CA VAL A 139 14.10 2.14 18.26
C VAL A 139 14.49 2.86 19.55
N ASP A 140 14.96 4.11 19.43
CA ASP A 140 15.36 4.94 20.57
C ASP A 140 14.17 5.24 21.50
N ALA A 141 12.96 5.36 20.95
CA ALA A 141 11.74 5.63 21.72
C ALA A 141 11.01 4.36 22.20
N ARG A 142 11.41 3.16 21.77
CA ARG A 142 10.65 1.91 21.95
C ARG A 142 10.27 1.65 23.40
N ASP A 143 11.24 1.69 24.29
CA ASP A 143 11.04 1.28 25.67
C ASP A 143 10.27 2.35 26.46
N ASP A 144 10.58 3.64 26.24
CA ASP A 144 9.89 4.77 26.90
C ASP A 144 8.44 4.96 26.43
N GLN A 145 8.12 4.57 25.19
CA GLN A 145 6.78 4.68 24.62
C GLN A 145 6.03 3.36 24.58
N HIS A 146 6.60 2.26 25.09
CA HIS A 146 6.03 0.91 25.00
C HIS A 146 5.60 0.55 23.55
N ILE A 147 6.50 0.76 22.59
CA ILE A 147 6.23 0.48 21.17
C ILE A 147 6.19 -1.04 20.96
N VAL A 148 5.01 -1.55 20.62
CA VAL A 148 4.77 -3.00 20.44
C VAL A 148 4.87 -3.46 18.99
N ALA A 149 4.61 -2.57 18.04
CA ALA A 149 4.66 -2.86 16.61
C ALA A 149 4.77 -1.58 15.77
N VAL A 150 5.30 -1.74 14.56
CA VAL A 150 5.26 -0.75 13.48
C VAL A 150 4.34 -1.29 12.38
N THR A 151 3.48 -0.43 11.86
CA THR A 151 2.48 -0.71 10.82
C THR A 151 2.64 0.27 9.66
N GLY A 152 1.95 0.05 8.55
CA GLY A 152 2.04 0.91 7.35
C GLY A 152 3.02 0.33 6.34
N PHE A 153 4.15 0.98 6.14
CA PHE A 153 5.21 0.66 5.17
C PHE A 153 4.88 1.04 3.72
N GLY A 154 3.78 1.75 3.47
CA GLY A 154 3.42 2.35 2.19
C GLY A 154 3.72 1.47 0.98
N GLN A 155 4.76 1.83 0.22
CA GLN A 155 5.12 1.16 -1.02
C GLN A 155 6.17 0.05 -0.83
N SER A 156 6.06 -1.04 -1.61
CA SER A 156 7.11 -2.07 -1.70
C SER A 156 8.36 -1.55 -2.41
N LEU A 157 9.28 -0.96 -1.65
CA LEU A 157 10.57 -0.46 -2.12
C LEU A 157 11.72 -1.19 -1.41
N VAL A 158 12.92 -1.15 -2.00
CA VAL A 158 14.12 -1.70 -1.35
C VAL A 158 14.41 -1.04 0.00
N THR A 159 14.13 0.26 0.11
CA THR A 159 14.23 1.07 1.34
C THR A 159 13.19 0.66 2.38
N THR A 160 11.93 0.48 1.99
CA THR A 160 10.86 -0.03 2.85
C THR A 160 11.19 -1.40 3.43
N ARG A 161 11.67 -2.33 2.58
CA ARG A 161 12.10 -3.66 3.03
C ARG A 161 13.25 -3.58 4.02
N LYS A 162 14.22 -2.69 3.76
CA LYS A 162 15.32 -2.44 4.69
C LYS A 162 14.81 -1.92 6.03
N ALA A 163 13.84 -1.00 6.05
CA ALA A 163 13.24 -0.51 7.29
C ALA A 163 12.66 -1.63 8.15
N ALA A 164 11.89 -2.53 7.52
CA ALA A 164 11.28 -3.67 8.22
C ALA A 164 12.34 -4.67 8.75
N SER A 165 13.39 -4.92 7.95
CA SER A 165 14.51 -5.76 8.36
C SER A 165 15.29 -5.15 9.54
N ASP A 166 15.56 -3.85 9.50
CA ASP A 166 16.25 -3.15 10.59
C ASP A 166 15.41 -3.15 11.89
N LEU A 167 14.09 -2.93 11.80
CA LEU A 167 13.18 -3.05 12.94
C LEU A 167 13.15 -4.47 13.52
N SER A 168 13.18 -5.48 12.65
CA SER A 168 13.23 -6.90 13.07
C SER A 168 14.47 -7.22 13.90
N ARG A 169 15.65 -6.71 13.51
CA ARG A 169 16.90 -6.89 14.27
C ARG A 169 16.83 -6.27 15.67
N GLU A 170 15.97 -5.29 15.86
CA GLU A 170 15.69 -4.64 17.15
C GLU A 170 14.49 -5.25 17.90
N HIS A 171 14.01 -6.41 17.43
CA HIS A 171 12.86 -7.15 17.97
C HIS A 171 11.53 -6.36 17.94
N ILE A 172 11.34 -5.51 16.93
CA ILE A 172 10.09 -4.78 16.70
C ILE A 172 9.35 -5.45 15.53
N ALA A 173 8.10 -5.85 15.75
CA ALA A 173 7.27 -6.43 14.69
C ALA A 173 6.93 -5.39 13.63
N SER A 174 6.96 -5.81 12.37
CA SER A 174 6.51 -5.02 11.23
C SER A 174 5.24 -5.66 10.65
N ILE A 175 4.13 -4.91 10.60
CA ILE A 175 2.89 -5.35 9.96
C ILE A 175 2.61 -4.43 8.77
N ALA A 176 3.07 -4.85 7.59
CA ALA A 176 2.92 -4.05 6.39
C ALA A 176 1.46 -4.04 5.89
N ALA A 177 0.89 -2.85 5.74
CA ALA A 177 -0.48 -2.66 5.32
C ALA A 177 -0.65 -2.92 3.82
N SER A 178 0.14 -2.23 2.98
CA SER A 178 -0.04 -2.14 1.52
C SER A 178 1.12 -2.68 0.68
N THR A 179 2.04 -3.46 1.26
CA THR A 179 3.22 -3.96 0.52
C THR A 179 3.00 -5.35 -0.11
N SER A 180 2.76 -5.40 -1.41
CA SER A 180 2.50 -6.63 -2.19
C SER A 180 3.73 -7.28 -2.83
N GLY A 181 4.87 -6.58 -2.94
CA GLY A 181 6.11 -7.12 -3.52
C GLY A 181 6.49 -8.47 -2.90
N ASP A 182 6.78 -9.48 -3.72
CA ASP A 182 6.94 -10.87 -3.24
C ASP A 182 8.07 -10.96 -2.20
N ASP A 183 9.19 -10.31 -2.49
CA ASP A 183 10.43 -10.38 -1.71
C ASP A 183 10.47 -9.41 -0.51
N MET A 184 9.34 -8.80 -0.14
CA MET A 184 9.26 -7.86 1.00
C MET A 184 9.55 -8.51 2.36
N ASN A 185 9.35 -9.83 2.47
CA ASN A 185 9.64 -10.60 3.67
C ASN A 185 11.02 -11.25 3.66
N LEU A 186 11.92 -10.84 2.74
CA LEU A 186 13.29 -11.36 2.65
C LEU A 186 14.31 -10.35 3.17
N GLU A 187 15.32 -10.85 3.87
CA GLU A 187 16.47 -10.07 4.31
C GLU A 187 17.19 -9.43 3.11
N PRO A 188 17.52 -8.12 3.15
CA PRO A 188 18.18 -7.45 2.04
C PRO A 188 19.45 -8.15 1.58
N GLY A 189 19.48 -8.58 0.31
CA GLY A 189 20.65 -9.23 -0.30
C GLY A 189 20.82 -10.72 0.05
N THR A 190 19.83 -11.35 0.68
CA THR A 190 19.84 -12.79 0.98
C THR A 190 18.52 -13.44 0.55
N ASN A 191 18.40 -14.77 0.74
CA ASN A 191 17.16 -15.53 0.59
C ASN A 191 16.59 -15.96 1.96
N GLU A 192 17.07 -15.36 3.04
CA GLU A 192 16.55 -15.61 4.39
C GLU A 192 15.33 -14.73 4.63
N TYR A 193 14.37 -15.22 5.42
CA TYR A 193 13.18 -14.45 5.74
C TYR A 193 13.45 -13.46 6.88
N ILE A 194 12.83 -12.28 6.80
CA ILE A 194 12.80 -11.32 7.90
C ILE A 194 11.91 -11.90 9.01
N ASP A 195 12.49 -12.15 10.18
CA ASP A 195 11.72 -12.54 11.35
C ASP A 195 10.73 -11.42 11.73
N ARG A 196 9.55 -11.75 12.28
CA ARG A 196 8.57 -10.75 12.78
C ARG A 196 8.09 -9.75 11.72
N PHE A 197 8.26 -10.08 10.44
CA PHE A 197 7.56 -9.42 9.35
C PHE A 197 6.23 -10.11 9.11
N PHE A 198 5.17 -9.31 9.00
CA PHE A 198 3.83 -9.74 8.64
C PHE A 198 3.26 -8.76 7.64
N ARG A 199 2.31 -9.19 6.79
CA ARG A 199 1.59 -8.27 5.91
C ARG A 199 0.10 -8.57 5.87
N ILE A 200 -0.69 -7.53 5.66
CA ILE A 200 -2.15 -7.64 5.44
C ILE A 200 -2.45 -7.96 3.97
N THR A 201 -1.66 -7.37 3.08
CA THR A 201 -1.81 -7.43 1.63
C THR A 201 -1.32 -8.79 1.06
N PRO A 202 -2.07 -9.41 0.12
CA PRO A 202 -1.60 -10.54 -0.68
C PRO A 202 -0.31 -10.23 -1.45
N THR A 203 0.38 -11.28 -1.91
CA THR A 203 1.60 -11.09 -2.71
C THR A 203 1.28 -10.74 -4.17
N ASN A 204 2.24 -10.15 -4.89
CA ASN A 204 2.18 -9.95 -6.33
C ASN A 204 1.96 -11.27 -7.08
N THR A 205 2.53 -12.37 -6.59
CA THR A 205 2.26 -13.72 -7.09
C THR A 205 0.80 -14.11 -6.97
N ASP A 206 0.16 -13.80 -5.83
CA ASP A 206 -1.27 -14.08 -5.64
C ASP A 206 -2.14 -13.22 -6.56
N ALA A 207 -1.83 -11.92 -6.66
CA ALA A 207 -2.48 -10.97 -7.55
C ALA A 207 -2.39 -11.41 -9.02
N ALA A 208 -1.19 -11.81 -9.47
CA ALA A 208 -0.95 -12.29 -10.82
C ALA A 208 -1.73 -13.58 -11.15
N LYS A 209 -1.77 -14.54 -10.23
CA LYS A 209 -2.59 -15.77 -10.39
C LYS A 209 -4.06 -15.44 -10.50
N ALA A 210 -4.57 -14.57 -9.62
CA ALA A 210 -5.95 -14.10 -9.66
C ALA A 210 -6.29 -13.39 -10.99
N ALA A 211 -5.38 -12.55 -11.49
CA ALA A 211 -5.53 -11.91 -12.79
C ALA A 211 -5.62 -12.93 -13.93
N VAL A 212 -4.69 -13.88 -13.99
CA VAL A 212 -4.67 -14.91 -15.03
C VAL A 212 -5.91 -15.80 -14.96
N ASP A 213 -6.36 -16.18 -13.77
CA ASP A 213 -7.58 -16.95 -13.59
C ASP A 213 -8.82 -16.19 -14.10
N TYR A 214 -8.92 -14.89 -13.79
CA TYR A 214 -9.99 -14.02 -14.29
C TYR A 214 -9.95 -13.91 -15.82
N LEU A 215 -8.78 -13.61 -16.40
CA LEU A 215 -8.60 -13.48 -17.85
C LEU A 215 -8.89 -14.81 -18.58
N SER A 216 -8.58 -15.95 -17.96
CA SER A 216 -8.82 -17.27 -18.58
C SER A 216 -10.30 -17.61 -18.77
N LYS A 217 -11.18 -17.08 -17.90
CA LYS A 217 -12.63 -17.23 -18.04
C LYS A 217 -13.19 -16.40 -19.20
N ARG A 218 -12.43 -15.40 -19.67
CA ARG A 218 -12.76 -14.54 -20.82
C ARG A 218 -12.16 -15.05 -22.15
N ASN A 219 -11.47 -16.19 -22.14
CA ASN A 219 -10.83 -16.81 -23.31
C ASN A 219 -9.83 -15.90 -24.04
N TYR A 220 -8.92 -15.28 -23.31
CA TYR A 220 -7.79 -14.53 -23.87
C TYR A 220 -6.53 -15.42 -23.95
N PRO A 221 -6.25 -16.08 -25.10
CA PRO A 221 -5.09 -16.97 -25.24
C PRO A 221 -3.77 -16.21 -25.40
N ASP A 222 -3.83 -14.92 -25.76
CA ASP A 222 -2.68 -14.06 -26.02
C ASP A 222 -2.76 -12.82 -25.13
N ALA A 223 -1.64 -12.45 -24.52
CA ALA A 223 -1.50 -11.24 -23.73
C ALA A 223 -0.18 -10.53 -24.03
N MET A 224 -0.20 -9.20 -23.95
CA MET A 224 1.02 -8.40 -23.89
C MET A 224 1.32 -8.01 -22.45
N LEU A 225 2.52 -8.33 -21.97
CA LEU A 225 3.04 -7.86 -20.68
C LEU A 225 3.81 -6.56 -20.90
N VAL A 226 3.37 -5.46 -20.31
CA VAL A 226 4.13 -4.21 -20.20
C VAL A 226 4.66 -4.12 -18.78
N LYS A 227 5.97 -4.34 -18.58
CA LYS A 227 6.58 -4.36 -17.25
C LYS A 227 7.57 -3.22 -17.05
N ASP A 228 7.59 -2.72 -15.82
CA ASP A 228 8.66 -1.86 -15.33
C ASP A 228 9.93 -2.70 -15.05
N ALA A 229 11.09 -2.08 -15.18
CA ALA A 229 12.41 -2.65 -14.89
C ALA A 229 13.18 -1.81 -13.86
N ASN A 230 12.49 -0.98 -13.09
CA ASN A 230 13.08 -0.35 -11.90
C ASN A 230 13.34 -1.40 -10.82
N GLU A 231 14.61 -1.65 -10.52
CA GLU A 231 15.04 -2.67 -9.54
C GLU A 231 14.90 -2.18 -8.10
N ASP A 232 14.85 -0.86 -7.87
CA ASP A 232 14.64 -0.26 -6.55
C ASP A 232 13.16 -0.32 -6.12
N ASP A 233 12.26 -0.56 -7.09
CA ASP A 233 10.84 -0.75 -6.88
C ASP A 233 10.50 -2.25 -6.83
N LEU A 234 10.44 -2.80 -5.60
CA LEU A 234 10.15 -4.22 -5.37
C LEU A 234 8.73 -4.62 -5.74
N TYR A 235 7.79 -3.68 -5.78
CA TYR A 235 6.46 -3.94 -6.33
C TYR A 235 6.58 -4.28 -7.82
N ALA A 236 7.20 -3.39 -8.58
CA ALA A 236 7.22 -3.50 -10.02
C ALA A 236 8.15 -4.65 -10.49
N SER A 237 9.27 -4.85 -9.80
CA SER A 237 10.28 -5.85 -10.16
C SER A 237 9.79 -7.29 -9.99
N THR A 238 8.89 -7.58 -9.04
CA THR A 238 8.34 -8.95 -8.87
C THR A 238 7.01 -9.15 -9.61
N LEU A 239 6.23 -8.10 -9.87
CA LEU A 239 4.91 -8.21 -10.50
C LEU A 239 4.96 -8.74 -11.94
N GLY A 240 5.90 -8.23 -12.76
CA GLY A 240 6.06 -8.69 -14.14
C GLY A 240 6.42 -10.18 -14.25
N PRO A 241 7.47 -10.65 -13.54
CA PRO A 241 7.80 -12.07 -13.45
C PRO A 241 6.67 -12.95 -12.89
N ALA A 242 5.94 -12.48 -11.87
CA ALA A 242 4.80 -13.18 -11.31
C ALA A 242 3.70 -13.42 -12.36
N PHE A 243 3.34 -12.39 -13.14
CA PHE A 243 2.37 -12.54 -14.22
C PHE A 243 2.86 -13.47 -15.33
N ALA A 244 4.11 -13.33 -15.80
CA ALA A 244 4.65 -14.19 -16.83
C ALA A 244 4.61 -15.67 -16.41
N THR A 245 4.96 -15.96 -15.15
CA THR A 245 4.92 -17.30 -14.58
C THR A 245 3.48 -17.83 -14.51
N ALA A 246 2.55 -17.07 -13.93
CA ALA A 246 1.14 -17.47 -13.85
C ALA A 246 0.53 -17.70 -15.25
N PHE A 247 0.86 -16.85 -16.22
CA PHE A 247 0.40 -16.97 -17.60
C PHE A 247 0.93 -18.24 -18.26
N LYS A 248 2.24 -18.52 -18.11
CA LYS A 248 2.86 -19.75 -18.60
C LYS A 248 2.25 -20.99 -17.99
N ASP A 249 2.04 -21.01 -16.69
CA ASP A 249 1.42 -22.16 -16.00
C ASP A 249 0.01 -22.42 -16.52
N ARG A 250 -0.73 -21.37 -16.88
CA ARG A 250 -2.11 -21.47 -17.37
C ARG A 250 -2.22 -21.85 -18.85
N TYR A 251 -1.34 -21.33 -19.70
CA TYR A 251 -1.46 -21.41 -21.17
C TYR A 251 -0.32 -22.15 -21.87
N GLY A 252 0.76 -22.48 -21.17
CA GLY A 252 1.94 -23.18 -21.71
C GLY A 252 2.85 -22.31 -22.58
N GLY A 253 2.56 -21.02 -22.73
CA GLY A 253 3.34 -20.05 -23.52
C GLY A 253 3.69 -18.80 -22.71
N GLU A 254 4.61 -17.98 -23.23
CA GLU A 254 5.02 -16.73 -22.60
C GLU A 254 4.26 -15.54 -23.23
N PRO A 255 3.88 -14.51 -22.46
CA PRO A 255 3.28 -13.30 -23.03
C PRO A 255 4.30 -12.49 -23.83
N ASP A 256 3.83 -11.80 -24.87
CA ASP A 256 4.65 -10.83 -25.60
C ASP A 256 5.06 -9.71 -24.61
N THR A 257 6.36 -9.51 -24.39
CA THR A 257 6.83 -8.59 -23.32
C THR A 257 7.39 -7.29 -23.87
N LYS A 258 6.99 -6.18 -23.24
CA LYS A 258 7.58 -4.84 -23.37
C LYS A 258 8.06 -4.33 -22.03
N ILE A 259 9.18 -3.63 -22.07
CA ILE A 259 9.89 -3.17 -20.87
C ILE A 259 10.01 -1.67 -20.96
N TYR A 260 9.60 -0.98 -19.89
CA TYR A 260 10.00 0.40 -19.62
C TYR A 260 10.79 0.44 -18.31
N LYS A 261 11.36 1.59 -17.99
CA LYS A 261 11.96 1.84 -16.68
C LYS A 261 11.38 3.13 -16.13
N SER A 262 10.68 3.05 -15.00
CA SER A 262 10.24 4.24 -14.27
C SER A 262 11.44 5.02 -13.71
N PRO A 263 11.28 6.33 -13.43
CA PRO A 263 12.32 7.12 -12.81
C PRO A 263 12.77 6.54 -11.46
N ASP A 264 14.08 6.31 -11.35
CA ASP A 264 14.82 5.94 -10.13
C ASP A 264 15.78 7.06 -9.68
N VAL A 265 15.80 8.17 -10.41
CA VAL A 265 16.60 9.37 -10.14
C VAL A 265 15.79 10.64 -10.41
N PRO A 266 16.16 11.79 -9.81
CA PRO A 266 15.48 13.05 -10.06
C PRO A 266 15.45 13.43 -11.55
N LEU A 267 14.28 13.90 -12.01
CA LEU A 267 14.04 14.22 -13.43
C LEU A 267 14.46 15.64 -13.86
N ASN A 268 15.07 16.43 -12.97
CA ASN A 268 15.66 17.75 -13.24
C ASN A 268 14.75 18.66 -14.10
N ASP A 269 13.66 19.15 -13.50
CA ASP A 269 12.63 20.03 -14.10
C ASP A 269 11.72 19.39 -15.17
N ILE A 270 11.89 18.10 -15.51
CA ILE A 270 10.94 17.36 -16.35
C ILE A 270 9.92 16.66 -15.44
N SER A 271 8.63 16.90 -15.67
CA SER A 271 7.59 16.18 -14.94
C SER A 271 7.61 14.67 -15.26
N ARG A 272 7.30 13.83 -14.26
CA ARG A 272 7.12 12.38 -14.46
C ARG A 272 6.15 12.09 -15.61
N ALA A 273 5.04 12.83 -15.69
CA ALA A 273 4.06 12.69 -16.77
C ALA A 273 4.69 12.86 -18.16
N THR A 274 5.43 13.95 -18.38
CA THR A 274 6.10 14.20 -19.68
C THR A 274 7.13 13.12 -20.00
N TYR A 275 7.93 12.71 -19.01
CA TYR A 275 8.93 11.67 -19.18
C TYR A 275 8.28 10.32 -19.57
N MET A 276 7.26 9.90 -18.82
CA MET A 276 6.60 8.60 -18.99
C MET A 276 5.75 8.52 -20.26
N THR A 277 4.97 9.55 -20.59
CA THR A 277 4.21 9.61 -21.85
C THR A 277 5.12 9.44 -23.07
N LYS A 278 6.31 10.06 -23.06
CA LYS A 278 7.29 9.89 -24.14
C LYS A 278 7.81 8.46 -24.24
N ARG A 279 8.07 7.80 -23.11
CA ARG A 279 8.48 6.38 -23.08
C ARG A 279 7.39 5.46 -23.62
N PHE A 280 6.14 5.68 -23.23
CA PHE A 280 5.03 4.84 -23.67
C PHE A 280 4.65 5.06 -25.15
N ALA A 281 4.88 6.25 -25.69
CA ALA A 281 4.67 6.52 -27.12
C ALA A 281 5.49 5.58 -28.02
N GLU A 282 6.69 5.18 -27.60
CA GLU A 282 7.53 4.21 -28.34
C GLU A 282 6.94 2.79 -28.33
N MET A 283 6.14 2.44 -27.32
CA MET A 283 5.50 1.12 -27.21
C MET A 283 4.24 1.00 -28.07
N ARG A 284 3.57 2.13 -28.34
CA ARG A 284 2.33 2.19 -29.12
C ARG A 284 2.47 1.49 -30.46
N ASP A 285 3.56 1.74 -31.19
CA ASP A 285 3.75 1.15 -32.52
C ASP A 285 3.77 -0.38 -32.48
N VAL A 286 4.27 -0.96 -31.40
CA VAL A 286 4.25 -2.42 -31.21
C VAL A 286 2.87 -2.92 -30.83
N ILE A 287 2.12 -2.20 -29.99
CA ILE A 287 0.72 -2.52 -29.69
C ILE A 287 -0.12 -2.50 -30.97
N CYS A 288 0.05 -1.46 -31.80
CA CYS A 288 -0.62 -1.33 -33.10
C CYS A 288 -0.28 -2.46 -34.08
N TRP A 289 0.96 -2.96 -34.04
CA TRP A 289 1.39 -4.08 -34.87
C TRP A 289 0.90 -5.44 -34.36
N LYS A 290 1.02 -5.69 -33.05
CA LYS A 290 0.68 -6.96 -32.40
C LYS A 290 -0.82 -7.15 -32.18
N LYS A 291 -1.53 -6.05 -31.94
CA LYS A 291 -2.97 -6.03 -31.64
C LYS A 291 -3.38 -7.00 -30.52
N PRO A 292 -2.74 -6.91 -29.33
CA PRO A 292 -3.08 -7.81 -28.23
C PRO A 292 -4.52 -7.53 -27.74
N PRO A 293 -5.33 -8.57 -27.46
CA PRO A 293 -6.66 -8.37 -26.90
C PRO A 293 -6.61 -7.94 -25.42
N VAL A 294 -5.52 -8.30 -24.73
CA VAL A 294 -5.25 -7.95 -23.33
C VAL A 294 -3.84 -7.41 -23.18
N ILE A 295 -3.71 -6.36 -22.38
CA ILE A 295 -2.44 -5.85 -21.89
C ILE A 295 -2.41 -6.03 -20.37
N TYR A 296 -1.43 -6.77 -19.85
CA TYR A 296 -1.12 -6.76 -18.42
C TYR A 296 -0.06 -5.70 -18.16
N PHE A 297 -0.42 -4.66 -17.39
CA PHE A 297 0.50 -3.60 -17.00
C PHE A 297 1.07 -3.88 -15.62
N ALA A 298 2.34 -4.27 -15.57
CA ALA A 298 3.10 -4.59 -14.37
C ALA A 298 4.00 -3.41 -13.97
N GLY A 299 3.40 -2.39 -13.38
CA GLY A 299 4.10 -1.24 -12.80
C GLY A 299 3.13 -0.33 -12.05
N ARG A 300 3.61 0.83 -11.58
CA ARG A 300 2.84 1.72 -10.70
C ARG A 300 1.60 2.32 -11.37
N GLY A 301 0.53 2.50 -10.61
CA GLY A 301 -0.75 3.05 -11.09
C GLY A 301 -0.65 4.47 -11.64
N THR A 302 0.24 5.28 -11.06
CA THR A 302 0.60 6.60 -11.61
C THR A 302 1.10 6.50 -13.05
N ASP A 303 1.94 5.51 -13.35
CA ASP A 303 2.47 5.28 -14.69
C ASP A 303 1.45 4.63 -15.62
N LEU A 304 0.56 3.77 -15.08
CA LEU A 304 -0.60 3.25 -15.81
C LEU A 304 -1.48 4.38 -16.35
N GLY A 305 -1.71 5.44 -15.57
CA GLY A 305 -2.46 6.62 -16.03
C GLY A 305 -1.84 7.28 -17.27
N PHE A 306 -0.52 7.42 -17.30
CA PHE A 306 0.21 7.95 -18.46
C PHE A 306 0.16 6.98 -19.66
N PHE A 307 0.24 5.67 -19.41
CA PHE A 307 0.10 4.65 -20.44
C PHE A 307 -1.29 4.69 -21.09
N LEU A 308 -2.36 4.77 -20.29
CA LEU A 308 -3.74 4.90 -20.78
C LEU A 308 -3.95 6.19 -21.58
N THR A 309 -3.31 7.28 -21.18
CA THR A 309 -3.33 8.55 -21.94
C THR A 309 -2.75 8.36 -23.33
N VAL A 310 -1.60 7.68 -23.46
CA VAL A 310 -0.97 7.37 -24.76
C VAL A 310 -1.86 6.47 -25.62
N LEU A 311 -2.54 5.49 -25.02
CA LEU A 311 -3.49 4.64 -25.75
C LEU A 311 -4.68 5.44 -26.30
N ALA A 312 -5.23 6.38 -25.52
CA ALA A 312 -6.33 7.22 -25.95
C ALA A 312 -5.92 8.16 -27.10
N GLU A 313 -4.74 8.78 -27.00
CA GLU A 313 -4.22 9.71 -28.02
C GLU A 313 -3.76 8.99 -29.30
N GLY A 314 -3.28 7.75 -29.18
CA GLY A 314 -2.72 6.98 -30.29
C GLY A 314 -3.75 6.49 -31.31
N GLY A 315 -5.03 6.48 -30.93
CA GLY A 315 -6.10 5.90 -31.72
C GLY A 315 -6.07 4.37 -31.78
N ALA A 316 -7.12 3.76 -32.36
CA ALA A 316 -7.31 2.31 -32.31
C ALA A 316 -6.27 1.48 -33.08
N CYS A 317 -5.58 2.04 -34.09
CA CYS A 317 -4.75 1.25 -35.01
C CYS A 317 -5.49 0.02 -35.62
N GLY A 318 -6.82 0.10 -35.72
CA GLY A 318 -7.69 -1.01 -36.12
C GLY A 318 -7.86 -2.11 -35.06
N LEU A 319 -7.78 -1.77 -33.78
CA LEU A 319 -8.31 -2.51 -32.63
C LEU A 319 -9.67 -1.93 -32.25
N ASP A 320 -10.66 -2.78 -32.02
CA ASP A 320 -11.97 -2.31 -31.55
C ASP A 320 -12.01 -2.23 -30.02
N THR A 321 -11.42 -3.21 -29.34
CA THR A 321 -11.40 -3.33 -27.87
C THR A 321 -10.03 -3.81 -27.38
N VAL A 322 -9.58 -3.28 -26.24
CA VAL A 322 -8.45 -3.78 -25.46
C VAL A 322 -8.81 -3.79 -23.98
N ASP A 323 -8.66 -4.93 -23.32
CA ASP A 323 -8.72 -4.99 -21.86
C ASP A 323 -7.31 -4.72 -21.29
N VAL A 324 -7.21 -3.79 -20.35
CA VAL A 324 -5.98 -3.51 -19.60
C VAL A 324 -6.17 -4.07 -18.19
N MET A 325 -5.36 -5.04 -17.82
CA MET A 325 -5.32 -5.62 -16.48
C MET A 325 -4.06 -5.13 -15.75
N SER A 326 -4.17 -4.80 -14.48
CA SER A 326 -3.01 -4.49 -13.63
C SER A 326 -3.20 -5.09 -12.23
N SER A 327 -2.37 -4.68 -11.27
CA SER A 327 -2.50 -5.07 -9.87
C SER A 327 -2.95 -3.88 -9.02
N ASP A 328 -3.15 -4.15 -7.73
CA ASP A 328 -3.51 -3.27 -6.61
C ASP A 328 -3.19 -1.78 -6.76
N ASP A 329 -1.97 -1.40 -7.18
CA ASP A 329 -1.56 0.02 -7.28
C ASP A 329 -2.33 0.80 -8.37
N ALA A 330 -3.08 0.13 -9.27
CA ALA A 330 -4.00 0.76 -10.21
C ALA A 330 -5.16 1.53 -9.53
N ASN A 331 -5.42 1.27 -8.24
CA ASN A 331 -6.36 2.04 -7.42
C ASN A 331 -6.00 3.56 -7.36
N ASN A 332 -4.77 3.94 -7.69
CA ASN A 332 -4.36 5.34 -7.84
C ASN A 332 -5.19 6.11 -8.86
N LEU A 333 -5.77 5.43 -9.86
CA LEU A 333 -6.65 6.02 -10.87
C LEU A 333 -8.07 6.30 -10.36
N LEU A 334 -8.48 5.71 -9.22
CA LEU A 334 -9.81 5.92 -8.67
C LEU A 334 -10.03 7.39 -8.27
N GLY A 335 -11.25 7.87 -8.50
CA GLY A 335 -11.64 9.27 -8.30
C GLY A 335 -11.19 10.20 -9.43
N GLN A 336 -10.54 9.69 -10.48
CA GLN A 336 -10.14 10.44 -11.66
C GLN A 336 -10.83 9.88 -12.90
N LYS A 337 -11.34 10.76 -13.75
CA LYS A 337 -11.92 10.35 -15.03
C LYS A 337 -10.82 9.69 -15.89
N LEU A 338 -11.11 8.51 -16.43
CA LEU A 338 -10.21 7.89 -17.39
C LEU A 338 -10.12 8.73 -18.68
N PRO A 339 -9.02 8.63 -19.45
CA PRO A 339 -8.90 9.28 -20.75
C PRO A 339 -10.09 8.95 -21.67
N ASP A 340 -10.44 9.89 -22.55
CA ASP A 340 -11.52 9.67 -23.52
C ASP A 340 -11.02 8.83 -24.70
N PHE A 341 -11.42 7.56 -24.72
CA PHE A 341 -11.06 6.64 -25.79
C PHE A 341 -12.07 6.72 -26.95
N THR A 342 -11.87 7.69 -27.85
CA THR A 342 -12.82 7.99 -28.93
C THR A 342 -12.88 6.94 -30.05
N SER A 343 -11.76 6.25 -30.32
CA SER A 343 -11.65 5.28 -31.41
C SER A 343 -11.42 3.84 -30.97
N LEU A 344 -11.21 3.61 -29.66
CA LEU A 344 -10.85 2.33 -29.07
C LEU A 344 -11.69 2.11 -27.81
N HIS A 345 -12.27 0.94 -27.61
CA HIS A 345 -12.91 0.62 -26.34
C HIS A 345 -11.86 0.04 -25.37
N VAL A 346 -11.59 0.74 -24.27
CA VAL A 346 -10.65 0.27 -23.24
C VAL A 346 -11.39 0.00 -21.95
N ASN A 347 -11.28 -1.24 -21.46
CA ASN A 347 -11.69 -1.58 -20.10
C ASN A 347 -10.46 -1.71 -19.23
N VAL A 348 -10.49 -1.12 -18.04
CA VAL A 348 -9.36 -1.16 -17.10
C VAL A 348 -9.77 -1.98 -15.88
N PHE A 349 -9.04 -3.06 -15.62
CA PHE A 349 -9.26 -3.95 -14.49
C PHE A 349 -8.00 -4.03 -13.64
N TYR A 350 -8.16 -4.34 -12.35
CA TYR A 350 -7.05 -4.67 -11.49
C TYR A 350 -7.45 -5.65 -10.39
N THR A 351 -6.45 -6.37 -9.86
CA THR A 351 -6.60 -7.17 -8.65
C THR A 351 -6.40 -6.27 -7.44
N ALA A 352 -7.50 -5.88 -6.79
CA ALA A 352 -7.45 -5.09 -5.57
C ALA A 352 -7.04 -5.96 -4.37
N VAL A 353 -6.44 -5.32 -3.37
CA VAL A 353 -6.31 -5.92 -2.03
C VAL A 353 -7.65 -5.86 -1.30
N ALA A 354 -8.29 -4.69 -1.36
CA ALA A 354 -9.60 -4.45 -0.81
C ALA A 354 -10.30 -3.32 -1.58
N THR A 355 -11.64 -3.27 -1.50
CA THR A 355 -12.42 -2.12 -1.96
C THR A 355 -13.70 -1.98 -1.14
N GLY A 356 -14.15 -0.75 -0.97
CA GLY A 356 -15.48 -0.47 -0.40
C GLY A 356 -16.57 -1.27 -1.14
N GLY A 357 -17.43 -1.94 -0.37
CA GLY A 357 -18.52 -2.76 -0.91
C GLY A 357 -18.14 -4.16 -1.44
N GLU A 358 -16.92 -4.64 -1.19
CA GLU A 358 -16.49 -6.00 -1.61
C GLU A 358 -17.29 -7.13 -0.95
N TRP A 359 -17.79 -6.90 0.27
CA TRP A 359 -18.58 -7.87 1.05
C TRP A 359 -20.09 -7.80 0.78
N ASN A 360 -20.51 -7.29 -0.37
CA ASN A 360 -21.93 -7.16 -0.68
C ASN A 360 -22.64 -8.54 -0.76
N ALA A 361 -23.98 -8.52 -0.72
CA ALA A 361 -24.82 -9.71 -0.65
C ALA A 361 -24.62 -10.73 -1.79
N ALA A 362 -23.91 -10.36 -2.86
CA ALA A 362 -23.59 -11.26 -3.98
C ALA A 362 -22.44 -12.23 -3.69
N THR A 363 -21.79 -12.15 -2.52
CA THR A 363 -20.72 -13.08 -2.11
C THR A 363 -21.22 -14.07 -1.04
N PRO A 364 -21.72 -15.26 -1.42
CA PRO A 364 -22.29 -16.23 -0.47
C PRO A 364 -21.31 -16.63 0.63
N GLY A 365 -21.81 -16.78 1.85
CA GLY A 365 -21.01 -17.25 2.99
C GLY A 365 -20.07 -16.22 3.61
N GLN A 366 -20.19 -14.93 3.26
CA GLN A 366 -19.34 -13.85 3.79
C GLN A 366 -20.07 -12.91 4.77
N ALA A 367 -21.14 -13.38 5.41
CA ALA A 367 -21.96 -12.56 6.31
C ALA A 367 -21.15 -11.96 7.48
N ASP A 368 -20.19 -12.72 8.01
CA ASP A 368 -19.34 -12.24 9.12
C ASP A 368 -18.38 -11.13 8.66
N ASN A 369 -17.80 -11.26 7.46
CA ASN A 369 -16.95 -10.20 6.89
C ASN A 369 -17.77 -8.93 6.57
N ALA A 370 -18.98 -9.09 6.04
CA ALA A 370 -19.91 -7.97 5.85
C ALA A 370 -20.27 -7.28 7.17
N HIS A 371 -20.54 -8.06 8.23
CA HIS A 371 -20.82 -7.51 9.56
C HIS A 371 -19.63 -6.72 10.12
N ASN A 372 -18.42 -7.27 10.03
CA ASN A 372 -17.20 -6.59 10.48
C ASN A 372 -16.96 -5.28 9.73
N TYR A 373 -17.17 -5.30 8.40
CA TYR A 373 -17.08 -4.13 7.54
C TYR A 373 -18.12 -3.06 7.90
N ASP A 374 -19.39 -3.43 8.08
CA ASP A 374 -20.46 -2.49 8.43
C ASP A 374 -20.22 -1.84 9.81
N ALA A 375 -19.76 -2.64 10.79
CA ALA A 375 -19.41 -2.14 12.11
C ALA A 375 -18.21 -1.16 12.06
N PHE A 376 -17.22 -1.45 11.20
CA PHE A 376 -16.12 -0.52 10.92
C PHE A 376 -16.62 0.77 10.26
N LEU A 377 -17.43 0.67 9.20
CA LEU A 377 -17.93 1.80 8.44
C LEU A 377 -18.73 2.77 9.31
N ALA A 378 -19.54 2.23 10.23
CA ALA A 378 -20.32 3.00 11.18
C ALA A 378 -19.44 3.90 12.06
N GLU A 379 -18.31 3.37 12.56
CA GLU A 379 -17.39 4.16 13.39
C GLU A 379 -16.51 5.10 12.56
N PHE A 380 -16.01 4.62 11.42
CA PHE A 380 -15.21 5.42 10.50
C PHE A 380 -15.92 6.73 10.12
N THR A 381 -17.21 6.62 9.78
CA THR A 381 -18.05 7.78 9.42
C THR A 381 -18.61 8.51 10.63
N GLY A 382 -19.03 7.79 11.67
CA GLY A 382 -19.63 8.36 12.88
C GLY A 382 -18.66 9.19 13.72
N GLN A 383 -17.37 8.83 13.72
CA GLN A 383 -16.31 9.62 14.36
C GLN A 383 -15.75 10.73 13.48
N HIS A 384 -16.24 10.87 12.25
CA HIS A 384 -15.74 11.82 11.25
C HIS A 384 -14.26 11.62 10.89
N PHE A 385 -13.76 10.38 10.93
CA PHE A 385 -12.42 10.06 10.45
C PHE A 385 -12.34 10.14 8.92
N GLY A 386 -13.43 9.81 8.22
CA GLY A 386 -13.55 10.00 6.78
C GLY A 386 -14.96 9.74 6.27
N VAL A 387 -15.09 9.55 4.96
CA VAL A 387 -16.36 9.29 4.29
C VAL A 387 -16.33 7.95 3.54
N PRO A 388 -17.49 7.31 3.25
CA PRO A 388 -17.49 6.00 2.59
C PRO A 388 -16.71 5.93 1.27
N ALA A 389 -16.63 7.04 0.53
CA ALA A 389 -15.88 7.13 -0.71
C ALA A 389 -14.35 6.96 -0.52
N ASP A 390 -13.82 7.28 0.67
CA ASP A 390 -12.41 7.10 1.00
C ASP A 390 -12.02 5.60 1.07
N LEU A 391 -13.01 4.69 1.14
CA LEU A 391 -12.77 3.24 1.16
C LEU A 391 -12.59 2.63 -0.23
N ALA A 392 -12.77 3.41 -1.29
CA ALA A 392 -12.78 2.92 -2.68
C ALA A 392 -11.44 2.28 -3.10
N ASP A 393 -10.31 2.79 -2.61
CA ASP A 393 -8.98 2.28 -2.96
C ASP A 393 -8.43 1.22 -1.99
N GLY A 394 -9.14 0.98 -0.87
CA GLY A 394 -8.80 -0.02 0.12
C GLY A 394 -7.73 0.38 1.15
N TYR A 395 -7.05 1.54 1.00
CA TYR A 395 -5.95 1.92 1.90
C TYR A 395 -6.39 2.08 3.36
N VAL A 396 -7.55 2.71 3.59
CA VAL A 396 -8.15 2.81 4.94
C VAL A 396 -8.35 1.43 5.55
N MET A 397 -8.83 0.47 4.75
CA MET A 397 -9.15 -0.88 5.21
C MET A 397 -7.88 -1.67 5.56
N MET A 398 -6.83 -1.58 4.74
CA MET A 398 -5.55 -2.25 4.98
C MET A 398 -4.83 -1.72 6.21
N ALA A 399 -4.75 -0.38 6.37
CA ALA A 399 -4.11 0.23 7.53
C ALA A 399 -4.91 -0.02 8.83
N TYR A 400 -6.24 -0.04 8.74
CA TYR A 400 -7.10 -0.44 9.85
C TYR A 400 -6.76 -1.85 10.32
N ASP A 401 -6.67 -2.81 9.40
CA ASP A 401 -6.39 -4.21 9.73
C ASP A 401 -4.99 -4.41 10.32
N ALA A 402 -3.98 -3.68 9.81
CA ALA A 402 -2.62 -3.74 10.36
C ALA A 402 -2.57 -3.30 11.83
N VAL A 403 -3.21 -2.18 12.16
CA VAL A 403 -3.27 -1.68 13.55
C VAL A 403 -4.16 -2.55 14.43
N LEU A 404 -5.27 -3.08 13.90
CA LEU A 404 -6.12 -4.03 14.63
C LEU A 404 -5.35 -5.30 15.01
N THR A 405 -4.55 -5.86 14.10
CA THR A 405 -3.71 -7.03 14.36
C THR A 405 -2.69 -6.75 15.45
N ALA A 406 -1.98 -5.62 15.39
CA ALA A 406 -1.03 -5.22 16.43
C ALA A 406 -1.72 -5.01 17.80
N ALA A 407 -2.87 -4.33 17.83
CA ALA A 407 -3.62 -4.10 19.07
C ALA A 407 -4.15 -5.41 19.67
N THR A 408 -4.59 -6.35 18.82
CA THR A 408 -5.04 -7.68 19.26
C THR A 408 -3.87 -8.46 19.86
N ALA A 409 -2.71 -8.46 19.22
CA ALA A 409 -1.52 -9.16 19.72
C ALA A 409 -1.02 -8.58 21.05
N ALA A 410 -1.05 -7.25 21.18
CA ALA A 410 -0.69 -6.60 22.43
C ALA A 410 -1.61 -7.04 23.58
N ARG A 411 -2.89 -7.35 23.32
CA ARG A 411 -3.87 -7.71 24.35
C ARG A 411 -3.92 -9.19 24.67
N THR A 412 -3.49 -10.05 23.75
CA THR A 412 -3.30 -11.48 24.01
C THR A 412 -1.96 -11.76 24.70
N ASN A 413 -0.98 -10.87 24.55
CA ASN A 413 0.30 -10.97 25.22
C ASN A 413 0.16 -10.74 26.75
N PRO A 414 0.85 -11.51 27.61
CA PRO A 414 0.74 -11.40 29.07
C PRO A 414 1.51 -10.22 29.70
N ALA A 415 2.45 -9.60 28.98
CA ALA A 415 3.29 -8.52 29.48
C ALA A 415 3.58 -7.45 28.40
N PRO A 416 2.57 -6.89 27.71
CA PRO A 416 2.77 -6.03 26.55
C PRO A 416 3.34 -4.65 26.90
N VAL A 417 3.10 -4.18 28.14
CA VAL A 417 3.63 -2.91 28.67
C VAL A 417 5.06 -3.10 29.19
N ASP A 418 5.27 -4.12 30.03
CA ASP A 418 6.58 -4.39 30.66
C ASP A 418 7.62 -4.96 29.68
N ASN A 419 7.17 -5.69 28.64
CA ASN A 419 8.04 -6.32 27.65
C ASN A 419 7.44 -6.28 26.23
N PRO A 420 7.38 -5.10 25.58
CA PRO A 420 6.79 -4.90 24.25
C PRO A 420 7.36 -5.83 23.17
N LYS A 421 8.62 -6.24 23.30
CA LYS A 421 9.32 -7.13 22.34
C LYS A 421 8.66 -8.51 22.19
N THR A 422 7.89 -8.94 23.19
CA THR A 422 7.20 -10.24 23.17
C THR A 422 5.89 -10.21 22.38
N VAL A 423 5.38 -9.03 22.02
CA VAL A 423 4.12 -8.90 21.26
C VAL A 423 4.25 -9.49 19.87
N ALA A 424 5.44 -9.44 19.27
CA ALA A 424 5.71 -10.02 17.96
C ALA A 424 5.44 -11.54 17.90
N ASP A 425 5.71 -12.26 18.99
CA ASP A 425 5.48 -13.71 19.06
C ASP A 425 3.97 -14.01 19.04
N ALA A 426 3.15 -13.18 19.69
CA ALA A 426 1.69 -13.31 19.69
C ALA A 426 1.06 -13.08 18.31
N ILE A 427 1.65 -12.25 17.45
CA ILE A 427 1.17 -12.08 16.06
C ILE A 427 1.31 -13.39 15.27
N SER A 428 2.39 -14.14 15.51
CA SER A 428 2.65 -15.42 14.83
C SER A 428 1.66 -16.52 15.24
N GLU A 429 0.93 -16.32 16.34
CA GLU A 429 -0.07 -17.27 16.85
C GLU A 429 -1.44 -17.12 16.17
N PHE A 430 -1.67 -16.02 15.42
CA PHE A 430 -2.91 -15.84 14.65
C PHE A 430 -2.95 -16.79 13.46
N ASP A 431 -3.56 -17.96 13.68
CA ASP A 431 -3.71 -19.02 12.70
C ASP A 431 -5.15 -19.12 12.16
N CYS A 432 -5.43 -20.14 11.34
CA CYS A 432 -6.76 -20.31 10.77
C CYS A 432 -7.85 -20.71 11.79
N GLN A 433 -7.47 -21.09 13.02
CA GLN A 433 -8.42 -21.40 14.10
C GLN A 433 -8.72 -20.17 14.95
N THR A 434 -7.75 -19.26 15.05
CA THR A 434 -7.82 -18.03 15.85
C THR A 434 -7.41 -16.79 15.04
N PRO A 435 -8.05 -16.53 13.88
CA PRO A 435 -7.71 -15.38 13.05
C PRO A 435 -8.13 -14.05 13.71
N VAL A 436 -7.49 -12.96 13.28
CA VAL A 436 -8.00 -11.61 13.58
C VAL A 436 -9.13 -11.28 12.59
N PRO A 437 -10.33 -10.90 13.07
CA PRO A 437 -11.47 -10.57 12.21
C PRO A 437 -11.35 -9.17 11.62
N GLY A 438 -10.55 -9.05 10.56
CA GLY A 438 -10.33 -7.81 9.82
C GLY A 438 -11.49 -7.39 8.93
N VAL A 439 -11.44 -6.15 8.44
CA VAL A 439 -12.40 -5.57 7.49
C VAL A 439 -12.07 -5.91 6.05
N THR A 440 -10.83 -6.30 5.76
CA THR A 440 -10.40 -6.93 4.50
C THR A 440 -10.52 -8.47 4.57
N GLY A 441 -11.36 -8.97 5.49
CA GLY A 441 -11.52 -10.39 5.80
C GLY A 441 -10.54 -10.89 6.86
N GLN A 442 -10.62 -12.18 7.18
CA GLN A 442 -9.82 -12.82 8.21
C GLN A 442 -8.31 -12.67 7.96
N ILE A 443 -7.55 -12.49 9.04
CA ILE A 443 -6.09 -12.33 9.01
C ILE A 443 -5.49 -13.48 9.80
N ALA A 444 -4.73 -14.32 9.11
CA ALA A 444 -4.02 -15.44 9.69
C ALA A 444 -2.72 -15.71 8.95
N PHE A 445 -1.79 -16.34 9.66
CA PHE A 445 -0.46 -16.69 9.20
C PHE A 445 -0.17 -18.17 9.51
N THR A 446 0.82 -18.72 8.81
CA THR A 446 1.46 -19.98 9.20
C THR A 446 2.98 -19.80 9.23
N GLN A 447 3.70 -20.69 9.92
CA GLN A 447 5.16 -20.69 9.85
C GLN A 447 5.67 -20.79 8.40
N ALA A 448 5.00 -21.59 7.55
CA ALA A 448 5.37 -21.76 6.14
C ALA A 448 5.04 -20.54 5.26
N SER A 449 4.16 -19.65 5.73
CA SER A 449 3.82 -18.42 5.02
C SER A 449 4.86 -17.31 5.18
N HIS A 450 5.75 -17.42 6.17
CA HIS A 450 6.78 -16.42 6.47
C HIS A 450 6.23 -14.99 6.52
N GLY A 451 5.11 -14.81 7.24
CA GLY A 451 4.45 -13.51 7.40
C GLY A 451 3.46 -13.13 6.31
N ASN A 452 3.30 -13.93 5.26
CA ASN A 452 2.30 -13.68 4.21
C ASN A 452 0.90 -14.15 4.67
N PRO A 453 -0.18 -13.42 4.32
CA PRO A 453 -1.52 -13.75 4.76
C PRO A 453 -2.06 -14.98 4.05
N ILE A 454 -2.80 -15.81 4.79
CA ILE A 454 -3.43 -17.03 4.28
C ILE A 454 -4.84 -16.75 3.78
N ALA A 455 -5.20 -17.34 2.63
CA ALA A 455 -6.55 -17.33 2.05
C ALA A 455 -7.20 -15.94 2.07
N LYS A 456 -6.41 -14.92 1.73
CA LYS A 456 -6.87 -13.52 1.73
C LYS A 456 -7.79 -13.29 0.53
N ALA A 457 -8.87 -12.55 0.72
CA ALA A 457 -9.75 -12.16 -0.37
C ALA A 457 -9.07 -11.12 -1.27
N MET A 458 -9.40 -11.16 -2.55
CA MET A 458 -8.88 -10.25 -3.57
C MET A 458 -10.01 -9.92 -4.55
N PRO A 459 -10.55 -8.70 -4.52
CA PRO A 459 -11.51 -8.24 -5.50
C PRO A 459 -10.86 -8.05 -6.87
N ILE A 460 -11.53 -8.49 -7.93
CA ILE A 460 -11.25 -8.00 -9.29
C ILE A 460 -12.13 -6.77 -9.50
N VAL A 461 -11.52 -5.62 -9.73
CA VAL A 461 -12.22 -4.34 -9.84
C VAL A 461 -12.04 -3.79 -11.24
N GLN A 462 -13.15 -3.37 -11.86
CA GLN A 462 -13.14 -2.52 -13.04
C GLN A 462 -13.12 -1.04 -12.61
N ILE A 463 -12.24 -0.26 -13.21
CA ILE A 463 -12.29 1.21 -13.11
C ILE A 463 -13.23 1.71 -14.20
N MET A 464 -14.35 2.28 -13.80
CA MET A 464 -15.34 2.85 -14.70
C MET A 464 -14.81 4.14 -15.34
N PRO A 465 -15.38 4.58 -16.49
CA PRO A 465 -14.89 5.78 -17.19
C PRO A 465 -14.86 7.06 -16.34
N ASP A 466 -15.72 7.16 -15.32
CA ASP A 466 -15.77 8.28 -14.37
C ASP A 466 -14.80 8.14 -13.19
N GLY A 467 -14.01 7.07 -13.14
CA GLY A 467 -13.05 6.79 -12.07
C GLY A 467 -13.64 6.06 -10.87
N THR A 468 -14.90 5.61 -10.92
CA THR A 468 -15.51 4.83 -9.84
C THR A 468 -15.14 3.34 -9.93
N PRO A 469 -15.00 2.64 -8.79
CA PRO A 469 -14.74 1.20 -8.79
C PRO A 469 -16.04 0.41 -9.01
N HIS A 470 -15.95 -0.67 -9.78
CA HIS A 470 -16.99 -1.69 -9.90
C HIS A 470 -16.39 -3.08 -9.60
N VAL A 471 -16.92 -3.78 -8.60
CA VAL A 471 -16.44 -5.13 -8.24
C VAL A 471 -16.99 -6.15 -9.22
N GLU A 472 -16.10 -6.70 -10.05
CA GLU A 472 -16.42 -7.72 -11.07
C GLU A 472 -16.50 -9.12 -10.48
N ALA A 473 -15.59 -9.42 -9.56
CA ALA A 473 -15.49 -10.72 -8.91
C ALA A 473 -14.78 -10.59 -7.57
N LEU A 474 -14.98 -11.59 -6.69
CA LEU A 474 -14.15 -11.81 -5.52
C LEU A 474 -13.43 -13.15 -5.66
N THR A 475 -12.12 -13.16 -5.46
CA THR A 475 -11.30 -14.38 -5.45
C THR A 475 -10.48 -14.44 -4.16
N TRP A 476 -9.75 -15.53 -3.95
CA TRP A 476 -8.93 -15.78 -2.76
C TRP A 476 -7.57 -16.31 -3.16
N THR A 477 -6.53 -16.04 -2.37
CA THR A 477 -5.15 -16.50 -2.65
C THR A 477 -5.04 -18.02 -2.76
N THR A 478 -5.90 -18.76 -2.05
CA THR A 478 -5.99 -20.23 -2.09
C THR A 478 -7.08 -20.74 -3.05
N GLY A 479 -7.76 -19.85 -3.77
CA GLY A 479 -8.87 -20.18 -4.68
C GLY A 479 -10.20 -20.53 -4.00
N GLN A 480 -10.27 -20.48 -2.66
CA GLN A 480 -11.49 -20.71 -1.88
C GLN A 480 -11.58 -19.70 -0.73
N PRO A 481 -12.79 -19.39 -0.23
CA PRO A 481 -12.96 -18.55 0.94
C PRO A 481 -12.18 -19.04 2.16
N PHE A 482 -11.73 -18.09 2.98
CA PHE A 482 -11.06 -18.38 4.24
C PHE A 482 -11.91 -19.31 5.12
N GLY A 483 -11.27 -20.29 5.76
CA GLY A 483 -11.86 -21.10 6.80
C GLY A 483 -10.82 -21.85 7.63
N PRO A 484 -11.23 -22.62 8.66
CA PRO A 484 -10.30 -23.30 9.54
C PRO A 484 -9.33 -24.28 8.85
N GLY A 485 -9.71 -24.79 7.68
CA GLY A 485 -8.87 -25.66 6.86
C GLY A 485 -7.90 -24.94 5.92
N SER A 486 -7.90 -23.60 5.87
CA SER A 486 -7.06 -22.84 4.93
C SER A 486 -5.56 -22.91 5.22
N CYS A 487 -5.18 -23.33 6.42
CA CYS A 487 -3.78 -23.48 6.85
C CYS A 487 -3.22 -24.91 6.62
N GLY A 488 -4.04 -25.84 6.08
CA GLY A 488 -3.73 -27.27 5.97
C GLY A 488 -3.26 -27.74 4.61
#